data_AF-A0A1H4GCC5-F1
#
_entry.id   AF-A0A1H4GCC5-F1
#
_cell.length_a   1.000
_cell.length_b   1.000
_cell.length_c   1.000
_cell.angle_alpha   90.00
_cell.angle_beta   90.00
_cell.angle_gamma   90.00
#
_symmetry.space_group_name_H-M   'P 1'
#
loop_
_entity.id
_entity.type
_entity.pdbx_description
1 polymer ?
#
loop_
_entity_poly.entity_id
_entity_poly.type
_entity_poly.pdbx_seq_one_letter_code
_entity_poly.pdbx_strand_id
1 'polypeptide(L)'
;MGVRKQSVSFTDAAFAFAEDLVRRGEYPTISAAVSGEMMRARAARAAEQALFEAELTRRLALPVDQWAPLGEPADLTRGARARLAALRGDDGA
;
A
#
# COMPACT_ATOMS: atom_id res chain seq x y z
N MET A 1 -24.01 8.20 14.22
CA MET A 1 -22.84 8.85 13.58
C MET A 1 -23.23 10.25 13.16
N GLY A 2 -22.48 11.26 13.57
CA GLY A 2 -22.77 12.65 13.18
C GLY A 2 -22.14 12.98 11.83
N VAL A 3 -22.89 13.64 10.96
CA VAL A 3 -22.36 14.19 9.71
C VAL A 3 -22.00 15.66 9.97
N ARG A 4 -20.78 16.07 9.60
CA ARG A 4 -20.36 17.48 9.66
C ARG A 4 -20.36 18.05 8.25
N LYS A 5 -21.12 19.12 8.02
CA LYS A 5 -21.11 19.86 6.76
C LYS A 5 -19.92 20.80 6.73
N GLN A 6 -19.08 20.69 5.69
CA GLN A 6 -17.94 21.56 5.46
C GLN A 6 -17.78 21.78 3.95
N SER A 7 -17.42 23.00 3.56
CA SER A 7 -17.07 23.29 2.17
C SER A 7 -15.62 22.89 1.92
N VAL A 8 -15.37 22.13 0.87
CA VAL A 8 -14.02 21.70 0.45
C VAL A 8 -13.91 21.85 -1.07
N SER A 9 -12.70 22.14 -1.54
CA SER A 9 -12.40 22.18 -2.97
C SER A 9 -11.93 20.82 -3.44
N PHE A 10 -12.41 20.39 -4.61
CA PHE A 10 -11.95 19.20 -5.30
C PHE A 10 -11.20 19.62 -6.56
N THR A 11 -10.26 18.78 -7.00
CA THR A 11 -9.85 18.81 -8.40
C THR A 11 -10.99 18.29 -9.27
N ASP A 12 -11.05 18.72 -10.53
CA ASP A 12 -12.09 18.26 -11.47
C ASP A 12 -12.11 16.73 -11.58
N ALA A 13 -10.93 16.11 -11.63
CA ALA A 13 -10.80 14.65 -11.68
C ALA A 13 -11.36 13.95 -10.43
N ALA A 14 -11.11 14.48 -9.24
CA ALA A 14 -11.63 13.91 -8.00
C ALA A 14 -13.15 14.05 -7.90
N PHE A 15 -13.68 15.19 -8.35
CA PHE A 15 -15.13 15.42 -8.38
C PHE A 15 -15.82 14.51 -9.39
N ALA A 16 -15.31 14.42 -10.62
CA ALA A 16 -15.83 13.53 -11.67
C ALA A 16 -15.83 12.06 -11.23
N PHE A 17 -14.78 11.62 -10.53
CA PHE A 17 -14.74 10.27 -9.96
C PHE A 17 -15.87 10.04 -8.93
N ALA A 18 -16.10 10.99 -8.03
CA ALA A 18 -17.17 10.87 -7.04
C ALA A 18 -18.57 10.89 -7.70
N GLU A 19 -18.76 11.67 -8.78
CA GLU A 19 -19.98 11.63 -9.58
C GLU A 19 -20.19 10.27 -10.27
N ASP A 20 -19.13 9.69 -10.83
CA ASP A 20 -19.16 8.37 -11.47
C ASP A 20 -19.60 7.28 -10.49
N LEU A 21 -19.09 7.30 -9.25
CA LEU A 21 -19.48 6.35 -8.20
C LEU A 21 -20.97 6.45 -7.86
N VAL A 22 -21.51 7.68 -7.80
CA VAL A 22 -22.95 7.90 -7.57
C VAL A 22 -23.76 7.45 -8.78
N ARG A 23 -23.31 7.77 -10.00
CA ARG A 23 -23.97 7.39 -11.25
C ARG A 23 -24.07 5.88 -11.40
N ARG A 24 -23.06 5.14 -10.93
CA ARG A 24 -23.04 3.66 -10.89
C ARG A 24 -23.92 3.07 -9.78
N GLY A 25 -24.45 3.90 -8.88
CA GLY A 25 -25.25 3.46 -7.74
C GLY A 25 -24.44 2.88 -6.59
N GLU A 26 -23.11 3.03 -6.60
CA GLU A 26 -22.25 2.54 -5.51
C GLU A 26 -22.44 3.35 -4.22
N TYR A 27 -22.82 4.64 -4.36
CA TYR A 27 -23.15 5.52 -3.26
C TYR A 27 -24.37 6.39 -3.57
N PRO A 28 -25.17 6.75 -2.55
CA PRO A 28 -26.40 7.54 -2.75
C PRO A 28 -26.15 9.02 -3.04
N THR A 29 -25.00 9.58 -2.65
CA THR A 29 -24.64 10.99 -2.84
C THR A 29 -23.13 11.16 -2.96
N ILE A 30 -22.68 12.29 -3.52
CA ILE A 30 -21.25 12.65 -3.62
C ILE A 30 -20.61 12.66 -2.23
N SER A 31 -21.28 13.22 -1.22
CA SER A 31 -20.76 13.24 0.15
C SER A 31 -20.60 11.84 0.75
N ALA A 32 -21.52 10.92 0.42
CA ALA A 32 -21.40 9.52 0.84
C ALA A 32 -20.24 8.82 0.12
N ALA A 33 -20.07 9.06 -1.18
CA ALA A 33 -18.94 8.53 -1.96
C ALA A 33 -17.60 9.02 -1.39
N VAL A 34 -17.43 10.33 -1.20
CA VAL A 34 -16.19 10.90 -0.64
C VAL A 34 -15.91 10.34 0.76
N SER A 35 -16.92 10.30 1.64
CA SER A 35 -16.74 9.76 2.98
C SER A 35 -16.37 8.27 2.97
N GLY A 36 -17.04 7.48 2.12
CA GLY A 36 -16.80 6.05 1.97
C GLY A 36 -15.40 5.75 1.43
N GLU A 37 -15.00 6.43 0.36
CA GLU A 37 -13.67 6.25 -0.23
C GLU A 37 -12.55 6.73 0.71
N MET A 38 -12.76 7.81 1.46
CA MET A 38 -11.80 8.22 2.52
C MET A 38 -11.67 7.15 3.61
N MET A 39 -12.77 6.53 4.03
CA MET A 39 -12.73 5.45 5.01
C MET A 39 -12.06 4.19 4.48
N ARG A 40 -12.31 3.82 3.21
CA ARG A 40 -11.62 2.70 2.53
C ARG A 40 -10.11 2.98 2.44
N ALA A 41 -9.73 4.17 2.01
CA ALA A 41 -8.33 4.56 1.91
C ALA A 41 -7.65 4.60 3.28
N ARG A 42 -8.37 4.96 4.36
CA ARG A 42 -7.86 4.85 5.74
C ARG A 42 -7.64 3.39 6.14
N ALA A 43 -8.62 2.52 5.87
CA ALA A 43 -8.54 1.10 6.19
C ALA A 43 -7.38 0.41 5.44
N ALA A 44 -7.18 0.72 4.16
CA ALA A 44 -6.06 0.21 3.37
C ALA A 44 -4.71 0.59 3.98
N ARG A 45 -4.50 1.87 4.31
CA ARG A 45 -3.28 2.34 4.97
C ARG A 45 -3.05 1.68 6.33
N ALA A 46 -4.11 1.52 7.12
CA ALA A 46 -4.02 0.86 8.42
C ALA A 46 -3.65 -0.63 8.28
N ALA A 47 -4.18 -1.32 7.26
CA ALA A 47 -3.82 -2.71 6.99
C ALA A 47 -2.36 -2.85 6.54
N GLU A 48 -1.90 -1.98 5.63
CA GLU A 48 -0.50 -1.93 5.19
C GLU A 48 0.45 -1.66 6.37
N GLN A 49 0.10 -0.69 7.23
CA GLN A 49 0.87 -0.39 8.44
C GLN A 49 0.93 -1.59 9.38
N ALA A 50 -0.20 -2.25 9.64
CA ALA A 50 -0.25 -3.41 10.53
C ALA A 50 0.60 -4.58 10.00
N LEU A 51 0.59 -4.83 8.69
CA LEU A 51 1.43 -5.85 8.06
C LEU A 51 2.92 -5.53 8.19
N PHE A 52 3.29 -4.27 7.96
CA PHE A 52 4.68 -3.82 8.10
C PHE A 52 5.17 -3.93 9.54
N GLU A 53 4.37 -3.44 10.50
CA GLU A 53 4.71 -3.50 11.93
C GLU A 53 4.82 -4.95 12.41
N ALA A 54 3.90 -5.83 12.00
CA ALA A 54 3.95 -7.25 12.35
C ALA A 54 5.24 -7.91 11.83
N GLU A 55 5.65 -7.61 10.60
CA GLU A 55 6.88 -8.15 10.03
C GLU A 55 8.13 -7.57 10.70
N LEU A 56 8.14 -6.27 11.03
CA LEU A 56 9.21 -5.66 11.80
C LEU A 56 9.35 -6.33 13.18
N THR A 57 8.26 -6.48 13.92
CA THR A 57 8.28 -7.15 15.23
C THR A 57 8.78 -8.58 15.10
N ARG A 58 8.32 -9.33 14.09
CA ARG A 58 8.78 -10.71 13.85
C ARG A 58 10.29 -10.77 13.60
N ARG A 59 10.85 -9.85 12.80
CA ARG A 59 12.29 -9.80 12.52
C ARG A 59 13.10 -9.34 13.73
N LEU A 60 12.61 -8.34 14.46
CA LEU A 60 13.28 -7.81 15.65
C LEU A 60 13.34 -8.83 16.80
N ALA A 61 12.40 -9.77 16.84
CA ALA A 61 12.39 -10.86 17.80
C ALA A 61 13.37 -12.00 17.47
N LEU A 62 14.08 -11.96 16.33
CA LEU A 62 15.05 -12.99 15.98
C LEU A 62 16.25 -12.97 16.95
N PRO A 63 16.72 -14.14 17.41
CA PRO A 63 17.98 -14.28 18.14
C PRO A 63 19.15 -13.62 17.43
N VAL A 64 20.10 -13.07 18.19
CA VAL A 64 21.25 -12.29 17.67
C VAL A 64 22.07 -13.08 16.65
N ASP A 65 22.22 -14.39 16.84
CA ASP A 65 22.93 -15.31 15.95
C ASP A 65 22.23 -15.55 14.59
N GLN A 66 20.97 -15.15 14.45
CA GLN A 66 20.22 -15.22 13.19
C GLN A 66 20.28 -13.91 12.39
N TRP A 67 20.91 -12.86 12.92
CA TRP A 67 21.17 -11.64 12.18
C TRP A 67 22.40 -11.81 11.30
N ALA A 68 22.25 -11.55 10.01
CA ALA A 68 23.37 -11.50 9.08
C ALA A 68 24.09 -10.14 9.19
N PRO A 69 25.43 -10.10 9.26
CA PRO A 69 26.18 -8.86 9.13
C PRO A 69 25.83 -8.16 7.82
N LEU A 70 25.69 -6.83 7.89
CA LEU A 70 25.53 -6.03 6.69
C LEU A 70 26.88 -6.01 5.95
N GLY A 71 26.96 -6.74 4.84
CA GLY A 71 28.10 -6.69 3.92
C GLY A 71 28.06 -5.46 3.01
N GLU A 72 28.70 -5.56 1.85
CA GLU A 72 28.65 -4.49 0.86
C GLU A 72 27.21 -4.30 0.32
N PRO A 73 26.75 -3.07 0.05
CA PRO A 73 25.40 -2.83 -0.48
C PRO A 73 25.07 -3.63 -1.75
N ALA A 74 26.10 -3.96 -2.56
CA ALA A 74 25.97 -4.79 -3.75
C ALA A 74 25.52 -6.23 -3.45
N ASP A 75 25.73 -6.71 -2.22
CA ASP A 75 25.43 -8.08 -1.80
C ASP A 75 23.98 -8.26 -1.38
N LEU A 76 23.35 -7.21 -0.83
CA LEU A 76 21.94 -7.21 -0.42
C LEU A 76 21.00 -7.67 -1.53
N THR A 77 21.28 -7.27 -2.78
CA THR A 77 20.44 -7.59 -3.94
C THR A 77 21.00 -8.73 -4.78
N ARG A 78 22.11 -9.38 -4.37
CA ARG A 78 22.78 -10.43 -5.15
C ARG A 78 21.83 -11.59 -5.48
N GLY A 79 21.11 -12.10 -4.49
CA GLY A 79 20.12 -13.18 -4.68
C GLY A 79 18.96 -12.78 -5.58
N ALA A 80 18.47 -11.55 -5.46
CA ALA A 80 17.41 -11.03 -6.33
C ALA A 80 17.88 -10.92 -7.79
N ARG A 81 19.11 -10.44 -8.04
CA ARG A 81 19.69 -10.38 -9.38
C ARG A 81 19.87 -11.76 -10.00
N ALA A 82 20.39 -12.72 -9.23
CA ALA A 82 20.53 -14.11 -9.69
C ALA A 82 19.16 -14.72 -10.06
N ARG A 83 18.14 -14.50 -9.23
CA ARG A 83 16.77 -14.95 -9.51
C ARG A 83 16.20 -14.32 -10.78
N LEU A 84 16.43 -13.02 -11.01
CA LEU A 84 15.98 -12.32 -12.20
C LEU A 84 16.74 -12.79 -13.46
N ALA A 85 18.03 -13.10 -13.37
CA ALA A 85 18.81 -13.68 -14.46
C ALA A 85 18.27 -15.07 -14.86
N ALA A 86 17.99 -15.93 -13.87
CA ALA A 86 17.37 -17.23 -14.12
C ALA A 86 15.97 -17.10 -14.77
N LEU A 87 15.19 -16.07 -14.42
CA LEU A 87 13.90 -15.80 -15.09
C LEU A 87 14.04 -15.31 -16.53
N ARG A 88 15.16 -14.68 -16.87
CA ARG A 88 15.45 -14.17 -18.22
C ARG A 88 16.06 -15.23 -19.13
N GLY A 89 16.46 -16.38 -18.58
CA GLY A 89 17.16 -17.43 -19.33
C GLY A 89 18.65 -17.16 -19.52
N ASP A 90 19.24 -16.26 -18.72
CA ASP A 90 20.68 -15.94 -18.74
C ASP A 90 21.53 -16.98 -17.95
N ASP A 91 20.96 -18.14 -17.63
CA ASP A 91 21.71 -19.26 -17.07
C ASP A 91 22.51 -19.94 -18.20
N GLY A 92 23.64 -19.33 -18.56
CA GLY A 92 24.79 -19.95 -19.23
C GLY A 92 24.54 -20.72 -20.53
N ALA A 93 24.69 -20.03 -21.65
CA ALA A 93 25.37 -20.58 -22.83
C ALA A 93 26.82 -20.07 -22.85
#